data_AF-A0A968PFC9-F1
#
_entry.id   AF-A0A968PFC9-F1
#
_cell.length_a   1.000
_cell.length_b   1.000
_cell.length_c   1.000
_cell.angle_alpha   90.00
_cell.angle_beta   90.00
_cell.angle_gamma   90.00
#
_symmetry.space_group_name_H-M   'P 1'
#
loop_
_entity.id
_entity.type
_entity.pdbx_description
1 polymer ?
#
loop_
_entity_poly.entity_id
_entity_poly.type
_entity_poly.pdbx_seq_one_letter_code
_entity_poly.pdbx_strand_id
1 'polypeptide(L)'
;MILLSSIALYGTIASVPVAFLAKGLIYGFTSVGTTGLALMLAYLLLQKGRSFATTLVALLVALIGIGANALAWLSATHWISTHPWFQLNKATIIYRLPIFEMTELEFYNSPVMKLILGLFIINMIWATIRRIEFCFPNLGVLTVHTGIVMIALGSLFYSQAKIEGDTILFRRDLGGQPIDRFYDKTTPALYFLTPQGQPVLMADLSGLPRYNDYLAGQPSSLNIALHQDPAFKQLFGETLKVSIREFIAYGQLEDVWVDARVHGNISNDTPLNPALRLELGDRDKTQGLMVAMLLAGIPNQRVMEMPGFAIEYLHQPDPDHISNLMAEFEGPHGLVVEIPALAYRKVLPITEGQTISLDDTGYNLTIEKIGPYELRFVTPGYQGVSDTRAMVRITQATAPSLVWSCTVTPNARRISPLPPMTRRSARWDGEVILIHPYASPMWMLRSRSFDCYPASRICRTLNSWFACRG
;
A
#
# COMPACT_ATOMS: atom_id res chain seq x y z
N MET A 1 -3.95 -43.35 5.09
CA MET A 1 -4.71 -42.26 5.75
C MET A 1 -3.84 -41.49 6.72
N ILE A 2 -3.26 -42.10 7.76
CA ILE A 2 -2.44 -41.39 8.78
C ILE A 2 -1.36 -40.48 8.19
N LEU A 3 -0.54 -40.96 7.24
CA LEU A 3 0.53 -40.16 6.62
C LEU A 3 0.00 -38.98 5.81
N LEU A 4 -1.08 -39.19 5.04
CA LEU A 4 -1.72 -38.11 4.28
C LEU A 4 -2.30 -37.04 5.22
N SER A 5 -2.96 -37.47 6.31
CA SER A 5 -3.45 -36.57 7.35
C SER A 5 -2.31 -35.80 8.02
N SER A 6 -1.15 -36.43 8.20
CA SER A 6 0.04 -35.78 8.77
C SER A 6 0.61 -34.70 7.85
N ILE A 7 0.70 -34.96 6.53
CA ILE A 7 1.11 -33.96 5.53
C ILE A 7 0.12 -32.79 5.51
N ALA A 8 -1.18 -33.09 5.45
CA ALA A 8 -2.22 -32.07 5.43
C ALA A 8 -2.19 -31.22 6.71
N LEU A 9 -2.01 -31.84 7.88
CA LEU A 9 -1.87 -31.15 9.15
C LEU A 9 -0.64 -30.25 9.17
N TYR A 10 0.51 -30.75 8.72
CA TYR A 10 1.74 -29.96 8.66
C TYR A 10 1.59 -28.74 7.75
N GLY A 11 1.00 -28.91 6.55
CA GLY A 11 0.72 -27.79 5.64
C GLY A 11 -0.31 -26.80 6.21
N THR A 12 -1.31 -27.29 6.97
CA THR A 12 -2.28 -26.44 7.66
C THR A 12 -1.59 -25.59 8.74
N ILE A 13 -0.71 -26.20 9.53
CA ILE A 13 0.10 -25.54 10.56
C ILE A 13 1.02 -24.46 9.95
N ALA A 14 1.53 -24.69 8.74
CA ALA A 14 2.35 -23.72 8.01
C ALA A 14 1.55 -22.53 7.43
N SER A 15 0.24 -22.70 7.20
CA SER A 15 -0.54 -21.71 6.43
C SER A 15 -1.55 -20.94 7.28
N VAL A 16 -1.99 -21.53 8.39
CA VAL A 16 -3.07 -20.97 9.23
C VAL A 16 -2.45 -20.29 10.45
N PRO A 17 -2.81 -19.02 10.74
CA PRO A 17 -2.34 -18.37 11.95
C PRO A 17 -2.80 -19.09 13.23
N VAL A 18 -1.96 -19.09 14.25
CA VAL A 18 -2.14 -19.77 15.54
C VAL A 18 -3.47 -19.42 16.18
N ALA A 19 -3.87 -18.15 16.11
CA ALA A 19 -5.15 -17.69 16.64
C ALA A 19 -6.36 -18.35 15.95
N PHE A 20 -6.29 -18.56 14.63
CA PHE A 20 -7.35 -19.26 13.89
C PHE A 20 -7.33 -20.77 14.15
N LEU A 21 -6.15 -21.37 14.37
CA LEU A 21 -6.05 -22.76 14.83
C LEU A 21 -6.69 -22.93 16.21
N ALA A 22 -6.40 -22.06 17.16
CA ALA A 22 -7.02 -22.07 18.48
C ALA A 22 -8.55 -21.89 18.40
N LYS A 23 -9.02 -20.94 17.58
CA LYS A 23 -10.45 -20.76 17.30
C LYS A 23 -11.08 -22.03 16.71
N GLY A 24 -10.41 -22.68 15.77
CA GLY A 24 -10.85 -23.96 15.17
C GLY A 24 -10.89 -25.11 16.19
N LEU A 25 -9.92 -25.20 17.09
CA LEU A 25 -9.89 -26.20 18.16
C LEU A 25 -11.02 -25.98 19.17
N ILE A 26 -11.21 -24.74 19.64
CA ILE A 26 -12.33 -24.39 20.53
C ILE A 26 -13.65 -24.78 19.86
N TYR A 27 -13.82 -24.43 18.58
CA TYR A 27 -15.00 -24.81 17.81
C TYR A 27 -15.20 -26.34 17.73
N GLY A 28 -14.14 -27.09 17.46
CA GLY A 28 -14.17 -28.54 17.41
C GLY A 28 -14.61 -29.13 18.76
N PHE A 29 -14.00 -28.68 19.85
CA PHE A 29 -14.35 -29.14 21.20
C PHE A 29 -15.77 -28.76 21.62
N THR A 30 -16.24 -27.54 21.34
CA THR A 30 -17.62 -27.14 21.66
C THR A 30 -18.63 -27.94 20.86
N SER A 31 -18.34 -28.20 19.57
CA SER A 31 -19.23 -28.96 18.69
C SER A 31 -19.32 -30.43 19.09
N VAL A 32 -18.17 -31.07 19.33
CA VAL A 32 -18.12 -32.46 19.81
C VAL A 32 -18.73 -32.59 21.20
N GLY A 33 -18.44 -31.66 22.10
CA GLY A 33 -18.97 -31.67 23.47
C GLY A 33 -20.49 -31.57 23.51
N THR A 34 -21.07 -30.55 22.88
CA THR A 34 -22.52 -30.30 22.92
C THR A 34 -23.31 -31.28 22.06
N THR A 35 -22.92 -31.45 20.80
CA THR A 35 -23.63 -32.33 19.86
C THR A 35 -23.40 -33.79 20.21
N GLY A 36 -22.17 -34.17 20.55
CA GLY A 36 -21.83 -35.53 20.95
C GLY A 36 -22.56 -35.95 22.23
N LEU A 37 -22.62 -35.08 23.25
CA LEU A 37 -23.37 -35.36 24.46
C LEU A 37 -24.87 -35.51 24.18
N ALA A 38 -25.47 -34.61 23.38
CA ALA A 38 -26.88 -34.69 23.03
C ALA A 38 -27.23 -35.95 22.23
N LEU A 39 -26.41 -36.31 21.24
CA LEU A 39 -26.58 -37.54 20.47
C LEU A 39 -26.38 -38.79 21.34
N MET A 40 -25.40 -38.77 22.25
CA MET A 40 -25.19 -39.86 23.21
C MET A 40 -26.40 -40.02 24.14
N LEU A 41 -26.94 -38.93 24.68
CA LEU A 41 -28.14 -38.96 25.52
C LEU A 41 -29.36 -39.46 24.75
N ALA A 42 -29.59 -38.96 23.52
CA ALA A 42 -30.65 -39.44 22.65
C ALA A 42 -30.52 -40.95 22.35
N TYR A 43 -29.30 -41.42 22.08
CA TYR A 43 -29.00 -42.83 21.88
C TYR A 43 -29.31 -43.68 23.11
N LEU A 44 -28.88 -43.24 24.30
CA LEU A 44 -29.17 -43.92 25.57
C LEU A 44 -30.67 -43.98 25.88
N LEU A 45 -31.43 -42.93 25.54
CA LEU A 45 -32.88 -42.92 25.67
C LEU A 45 -33.55 -43.95 24.74
N LEU A 46 -33.06 -44.07 23.50
CA LEU A 46 -33.56 -45.05 22.53
C LEU A 46 -33.24 -46.49 22.93
N GLN A 47 -32.14 -46.73 23.66
CA GLN A 47 -31.81 -48.05 24.20
C GLN A 47 -32.77 -48.51 25.31
N LYS A 48 -33.33 -47.57 26.10
CA LYS A 48 -34.26 -47.91 27.20
C LYS A 48 -35.65 -48.36 26.71
N GLY A 49 -36.01 -48.10 25.46
CA GLY A 49 -37.25 -48.59 24.86
C GLY A 49 -37.66 -47.82 23.61
N ARG A 50 -38.31 -48.51 22.66
CA ARG A 50 -38.77 -47.94 21.37
C ARG A 50 -40.24 -47.55 21.36
N SER A 51 -40.71 -46.95 22.45
CA SER A 51 -42.03 -46.33 22.43
C SER A 51 -42.03 -45.08 21.55
N PHE A 52 -43.20 -44.67 21.08
CA PHE A 52 -43.34 -43.40 20.37
C PHE A 52 -42.87 -42.21 21.24
N ALA A 53 -43.22 -42.21 22.53
CA ALA A 53 -42.82 -41.16 23.47
C ALA A 53 -41.31 -41.06 23.66
N THR A 54 -40.60 -42.19 23.84
CA THR A 54 -39.13 -42.19 23.98
C THR A 54 -38.44 -41.73 22.71
N THR A 55 -38.99 -42.05 21.53
CA THR A 55 -38.47 -41.57 20.24
C THR A 55 -38.63 -40.07 20.08
N LEU A 56 -39.80 -39.52 20.45
CA LEU A 56 -40.06 -38.09 20.43
C LEU A 56 -39.12 -37.31 21.37
N VAL A 57 -38.93 -37.81 22.61
CA VAL A 57 -38.03 -37.20 23.59
C VAL A 57 -36.58 -37.25 23.09
N ALA A 58 -36.12 -38.38 22.54
CA ALA A 58 -34.77 -38.49 21.98
C ALA A 58 -34.53 -37.49 20.83
N LEU A 59 -35.52 -37.31 19.95
CA LEU A 59 -35.44 -36.34 18.85
C LEU A 59 -35.41 -34.90 19.38
N LEU A 60 -36.22 -34.59 20.39
CA LEU A 60 -36.24 -33.27 21.03
C LEU A 60 -34.91 -32.97 21.73
N VAL A 61 -34.30 -33.95 22.42
CA VAL A 61 -32.96 -33.82 23.00
C VAL A 61 -31.91 -33.56 21.93
N ALA A 62 -31.95 -34.26 20.79
CA ALA A 62 -31.03 -34.02 19.68
C ALA A 62 -31.20 -32.61 19.09
N LEU A 63 -32.44 -32.15 18.88
CA LEU A 63 -32.72 -30.80 18.36
C LEU A 63 -32.26 -29.70 19.35
N ILE A 64 -32.55 -29.85 20.64
CA ILE A 64 -32.05 -28.94 21.68
C ILE A 64 -30.52 -28.94 21.69
N GLY A 65 -29.89 -30.11 21.53
CA GLY A 65 -28.44 -30.23 21.42
C GLY A 65 -27.85 -29.43 20.26
N ILE A 66 -28.47 -29.50 19.09
CA ILE A 66 -28.07 -28.72 17.90
C ILE A 66 -28.24 -27.21 18.16
N GLY A 67 -29.37 -26.80 18.74
CA GLY A 67 -29.61 -25.40 19.10
C GLY A 67 -28.63 -24.87 20.15
N ALA A 68 -28.33 -25.67 21.18
CA ALA A 68 -27.34 -25.36 22.20
C ALA A 68 -25.93 -25.26 21.61
N ASN A 69 -25.56 -26.12 20.66
CA ASN A 69 -24.29 -26.02 19.94
C ASN A 69 -24.17 -24.70 19.18
N ALA A 70 -25.23 -24.25 18.49
CA ALA A 70 -25.22 -22.97 17.76
C ALA A 70 -24.99 -21.77 18.70
N LEU A 71 -25.63 -21.76 19.88
CA LEU A 71 -25.41 -20.72 20.90
C LEU A 71 -24.02 -20.80 21.53
N ALA A 72 -23.53 -22.00 21.84
CA ALA A 72 -22.18 -22.23 22.34
C ALA A 72 -21.14 -21.76 21.33
N TRP A 73 -21.38 -22.00 20.02
CA TRP A 73 -20.53 -21.55 18.94
C TRP A 73 -20.46 -20.03 18.84
N LEU A 74 -21.60 -19.34 18.85
CA LEU A 74 -21.63 -17.87 18.82
C LEU A 74 -20.88 -17.28 20.02
N SER A 75 -21.12 -17.82 21.22
CA SER A 75 -20.49 -17.37 22.46
C SER A 75 -18.98 -17.59 22.44
N ALA A 76 -18.53 -18.79 22.06
CA ALA A 76 -17.11 -19.13 21.97
C ALA A 76 -16.38 -18.30 20.91
N THR A 77 -17.04 -18.06 19.76
CA THR A 77 -16.48 -17.25 18.66
C THR A 77 -16.33 -15.79 19.08
N HIS A 78 -17.35 -15.21 19.74
CA HIS A 78 -17.28 -13.85 20.24
C HIS A 78 -16.18 -13.71 21.30
N TRP A 79 -16.15 -14.62 22.28
CA TRP A 79 -15.13 -14.64 23.33
C TRP A 79 -13.71 -14.72 22.76
N ILE A 80 -13.42 -15.69 21.87
CA ILE A 80 -12.06 -15.82 21.32
C ILE A 80 -11.67 -14.62 20.47
N SER A 81 -12.60 -14.05 19.69
CA SER A 81 -12.31 -12.89 18.82
C SER A 81 -12.05 -11.60 19.60
N THR A 82 -12.64 -11.46 20.79
CA THR A 82 -12.47 -10.29 21.67
C THR A 82 -11.31 -10.45 22.64
N HIS A 83 -10.79 -11.67 22.81
CA HIS A 83 -9.68 -11.94 23.71
C HIS A 83 -8.39 -11.23 23.24
N PRO A 84 -7.67 -10.50 24.11
CA PRO A 84 -6.45 -9.76 23.73
C PRO A 84 -5.39 -10.64 23.06
N TRP A 85 -5.20 -11.87 23.56
CA TRP A 85 -4.30 -12.86 22.95
C TRP A 85 -4.61 -13.14 21.48
N PHE A 86 -5.89 -13.23 21.08
CA PHE A 86 -6.27 -13.47 19.68
C PHE A 86 -5.88 -12.27 18.82
N GLN A 87 -6.12 -11.05 19.30
CA GLN A 87 -5.75 -9.84 18.56
C GLN A 87 -4.23 -9.73 18.34
N LEU A 88 -3.44 -10.10 19.34
CA LEU A 88 -1.97 -10.14 19.25
C LEU A 88 -1.46 -11.22 18.27
N ASN A 89 -2.19 -12.33 18.11
CA ASN A 89 -1.72 -13.50 17.35
C ASN A 89 -2.53 -13.80 16.08
N LYS A 90 -3.45 -12.92 15.67
CA LYS A 90 -4.33 -13.15 14.50
C LYS A 90 -3.59 -13.33 13.17
N ALA A 91 -2.37 -12.78 13.07
CA ALA A 91 -1.50 -12.88 11.90
C ALA A 91 -0.28 -13.79 12.13
N THR A 92 -0.09 -14.32 13.34
CA THR A 92 1.10 -15.11 13.71
C THR A 92 0.92 -16.56 13.30
N ILE A 93 1.81 -17.08 12.45
CA ILE A 93 1.84 -18.49 12.02
C ILE A 93 2.71 -19.31 12.99
N ILE A 94 2.46 -20.63 13.14
CA ILE A 94 3.14 -21.48 14.13
C ILE A 94 4.67 -21.38 14.06
N TYR A 95 5.26 -21.50 12.86
CA TYR A 95 6.72 -21.49 12.72
C TYR A 95 7.36 -20.14 13.06
N ARG A 96 6.54 -19.09 13.19
CA ARG A 96 7.00 -17.77 13.63
C ARG A 96 7.02 -17.65 15.14
N LEU A 97 6.38 -18.54 15.90
CA LEU A 97 6.36 -18.45 17.36
C LEU A 97 7.80 -18.46 17.91
N PRO A 98 8.06 -17.82 19.06
CA PRO A 98 9.40 -17.70 19.65
C PRO A 98 10.14 -19.03 19.85
N ILE A 99 9.39 -20.14 20.00
CA ILE A 99 9.98 -21.46 20.17
C ILE A 99 10.53 -22.07 18.87
N PHE A 100 10.07 -21.59 17.71
CA PHE A 100 10.48 -22.09 16.40
C PHE A 100 11.39 -21.09 15.67
N GLU A 101 10.98 -19.81 15.59
CA GLU A 101 11.72 -18.73 14.91
C GLU A 101 12.32 -19.14 13.56
N MET A 102 11.54 -19.83 12.72
CA MET A 102 11.98 -20.30 11.40
C MET A 102 11.35 -19.44 10.29
N THR A 103 12.04 -19.29 9.17
CA THR A 103 11.41 -18.79 7.95
C THR A 103 10.41 -19.81 7.39
N GLU A 104 9.50 -19.38 6.51
CA GLU A 104 8.56 -20.29 5.86
C GLU A 104 9.30 -21.41 5.11
N LEU A 105 10.40 -21.06 4.45
CA LEU A 105 11.19 -21.99 3.66
C LEU A 105 11.97 -22.97 4.54
N GLU A 106 12.57 -22.50 5.64
CA GLU A 106 13.19 -23.36 6.65
C GLU A 106 12.17 -24.33 7.27
N PHE A 107 10.95 -23.86 7.52
CA PHE A 107 9.87 -24.71 8.04
C PHE A 107 9.49 -25.83 7.06
N TYR A 108 9.39 -25.54 5.76
CA TYR A 108 9.15 -26.57 4.74
C TYR A 108 10.38 -27.46 4.46
N ASN A 109 11.59 -26.95 4.70
CA ASN A 109 12.85 -27.68 4.58
C ASN A 109 13.24 -28.43 5.86
N SER A 110 12.40 -28.36 6.90
CA SER A 110 12.68 -28.97 8.20
C SER A 110 12.83 -30.50 8.08
N PRO A 111 13.61 -31.12 8.98
CA PRO A 111 13.75 -32.58 8.99
C PRO A 111 12.40 -33.28 9.23
N VAL A 112 11.47 -32.64 9.95
CA VAL A 112 10.13 -33.20 10.22
C VAL A 112 9.33 -33.33 8.93
N MET A 113 9.28 -32.28 8.11
CA MET A 113 8.57 -32.33 6.83
C MET A 113 9.17 -33.39 5.89
N LYS A 114 10.50 -33.43 5.79
CA LYS A 114 11.23 -34.42 4.98
C LYS A 114 10.93 -35.86 5.42
N LEU A 115 10.89 -36.11 6.73
CA LEU A 115 10.56 -37.42 7.28
C LEU A 115 9.13 -37.84 6.93
N ILE A 116 8.14 -36.96 7.14
CA ILE A 116 6.74 -37.25 6.85
C ILE A 116 6.55 -37.52 5.35
N LEU A 117 7.14 -36.70 4.48
CA LEU A 117 7.05 -36.86 3.03
C LEU A 117 7.77 -38.13 2.55
N GLY A 118 8.94 -38.44 3.11
CA GLY A 118 9.66 -39.68 2.83
C GLY A 118 8.86 -40.93 3.23
N LEU A 119 8.29 -40.96 4.43
CA LEU A 119 7.42 -42.04 4.88
C LEU A 119 6.18 -42.19 4.00
N PHE A 120 5.58 -41.08 3.56
CA PHE A 120 4.46 -41.08 2.62
C PHE A 120 4.83 -41.72 1.29
N ILE A 121 5.97 -41.35 0.70
CA ILE A 121 6.48 -41.91 -0.55
C ILE A 121 6.72 -43.42 -0.40
N ILE A 122 7.43 -43.85 0.64
CA ILE A 122 7.71 -45.27 0.88
C ILE A 122 6.42 -46.07 1.02
N ASN A 123 5.46 -45.55 1.79
CA ASN A 123 4.15 -46.19 1.96
C ASN A 123 3.37 -46.25 0.63
N MET A 124 3.39 -45.20 -0.19
CA MET A 124 2.75 -45.19 -1.50
C MET A 124 3.37 -46.20 -2.46
N ILE A 125 4.71 -46.28 -2.52
CA ILE A 125 5.44 -47.27 -3.32
C ILE A 125 5.07 -48.69 -2.87
N TRP A 126 5.14 -48.95 -1.56
CA TRP A 126 4.82 -50.26 -0.98
C TRP A 126 3.38 -50.68 -1.25
N ALA A 127 2.43 -49.77 -1.07
CA ALA A 127 1.02 -50.02 -1.35
C ALA A 127 0.79 -50.31 -2.84
N THR A 128 1.46 -49.59 -3.73
CA THR A 128 1.38 -49.79 -5.18
C THR A 128 1.90 -51.17 -5.57
N ILE A 129 3.08 -51.56 -5.09
CA ILE A 129 3.69 -52.87 -5.39
C ILE A 129 2.83 -54.02 -4.84
N ARG A 130 2.32 -53.91 -3.62
CA ARG A 130 1.63 -55.02 -2.95
C ARG A 130 0.16 -55.17 -3.37
N ARG A 131 -0.53 -54.07 -3.67
CA ARG A 131 -2.00 -54.08 -3.82
C ARG A 131 -2.51 -53.94 -5.25
N ILE A 132 -1.68 -53.47 -6.18
CA ILE A 132 -2.12 -53.22 -7.56
C ILE A 132 -1.47 -54.23 -8.48
N GLU A 133 -2.28 -55.13 -9.05
CA GLU A 133 -1.83 -56.06 -10.07
C GLU A 133 -1.56 -55.31 -11.38
N PHE A 134 -0.44 -55.64 -12.05
CA PHE A 134 -0.03 -55.03 -13.32
C PHE A 134 -0.88 -55.55 -14.49
N CYS A 135 -2.14 -55.13 -14.53
CA CYS A 135 -3.07 -55.40 -15.62
C CYS A 135 -3.50 -54.09 -16.30
N PHE A 136 -3.79 -54.13 -17.60
CA PHE A 136 -4.17 -52.96 -18.40
C PHE A 136 -5.30 -52.11 -17.78
N PRO A 137 -6.38 -52.69 -17.20
CA PRO A 137 -7.43 -51.91 -16.54
C PRO A 137 -6.95 -51.06 -15.35
N ASN A 138 -5.87 -51.48 -14.68
CA ASN A 138 -5.33 -50.81 -13.51
C ASN A 138 -4.27 -49.76 -13.85
N LEU A 139 -3.89 -49.60 -15.13
CA LEU A 139 -2.88 -48.63 -15.55
C LEU A 139 -3.25 -47.20 -15.14
N GLY A 140 -4.54 -46.84 -15.12
CA GLY A 140 -4.98 -45.52 -14.67
C GLY A 140 -4.65 -45.22 -13.20
N VAL A 141 -4.81 -46.20 -12.31
CA VAL A 141 -4.47 -46.03 -10.88
C VAL A 141 -2.95 -46.02 -10.70
N LEU A 142 -2.25 -46.88 -11.45
CA LEU A 142 -0.79 -46.94 -11.45
C LEU A 142 -0.16 -45.61 -11.88
N THR A 143 -0.69 -44.96 -12.93
CA THR A 143 -0.19 -43.66 -13.40
C THR A 143 -0.44 -42.55 -12.38
N VAL A 144 -1.59 -42.53 -11.71
CA VAL A 144 -1.87 -41.57 -10.63
C VAL A 144 -0.89 -41.73 -9.47
N HIS A 145 -0.68 -42.96 -8.99
CA HIS A 145 0.28 -43.24 -7.92
C HIS A 145 1.71 -42.86 -8.31
N THR A 146 2.11 -43.21 -9.54
CA THR A 146 3.42 -42.85 -10.09
C THR A 146 3.59 -41.34 -10.16
N GLY A 147 2.58 -40.60 -10.64
CA GLY A 147 2.60 -39.14 -10.68
C GLY A 147 2.76 -38.50 -9.31
N ILE A 148 2.01 -38.98 -8.30
CA ILE A 148 2.12 -38.49 -6.92
C ILE A 148 3.53 -38.74 -6.35
N VAL A 149 4.07 -39.95 -6.56
CA VAL A 149 5.43 -40.30 -6.11
C VAL A 149 6.49 -39.44 -6.79
N MET A 150 6.37 -39.21 -8.10
CA MET A 150 7.29 -38.37 -8.87
C MET A 150 7.28 -36.91 -8.39
N ILE A 151 6.11 -36.32 -8.17
CA ILE A 151 5.99 -34.95 -7.66
C ILE A 151 6.56 -34.84 -6.24
N ALA A 152 6.29 -35.82 -5.37
CA ALA A 152 6.78 -35.83 -4.00
C ALA A 152 8.32 -35.99 -3.93
N LEU A 153 8.89 -36.90 -4.73
CA LEU A 153 10.35 -37.06 -4.85
C LEU A 153 11.00 -35.81 -5.47
N GLY A 154 10.40 -35.24 -6.51
CA GLY A 154 10.86 -34.00 -7.12
C GLY A 154 10.87 -32.85 -6.12
N SER A 155 9.86 -32.76 -5.25
CA SER A 155 9.79 -31.75 -4.19
C SER A 155 10.89 -31.95 -3.13
N LEU A 156 11.15 -33.19 -2.71
CA LEU A 156 12.27 -33.51 -1.80
C LEU A 156 13.61 -33.16 -2.42
N PHE A 157 13.86 -33.60 -3.65
CA PHE A 157 15.10 -33.32 -4.37
C PHE A 157 15.29 -31.82 -4.58
N TYR A 158 14.23 -31.12 -5.03
CA TYR A 158 14.25 -29.67 -5.18
C TYR A 158 14.57 -28.98 -3.85
N SER A 159 13.96 -29.38 -2.73
CA SER A 159 14.25 -28.77 -1.42
C SER A 159 15.70 -28.97 -0.94
N GLN A 160 16.35 -30.07 -1.34
CA GLN A 160 17.75 -30.35 -0.99
C GLN A 160 18.74 -29.68 -1.93
N ALA A 161 18.45 -29.70 -3.24
CA ALA A 161 19.28 -29.12 -4.27
C ALA A 161 19.13 -27.60 -4.37
N LYS A 162 18.03 -27.05 -3.84
CA LYS A 162 17.85 -25.63 -3.67
C LYS A 162 18.85 -25.14 -2.62
N ILE A 163 19.99 -24.71 -3.11
CA ILE A 163 20.93 -23.90 -2.36
C ILE A 163 20.32 -22.51 -2.33
N GLU A 164 19.89 -22.08 -1.15
CA GLU A 164 19.71 -20.65 -0.85
C GLU A 164 21.10 -20.04 -0.79
N GLY A 165 21.71 -19.86 -1.95
CA GLY A 165 22.98 -19.16 -2.06
C GLY A 165 22.71 -17.67 -1.99
N ASP A 166 23.70 -16.94 -1.46
CA ASP A 166 23.81 -15.50 -1.68
C ASP A 166 23.71 -15.26 -3.19
N THR A 167 22.55 -14.79 -3.64
CA THR A 167 22.40 -14.38 -5.02
C THR A 167 23.24 -13.13 -5.14
N ILE A 168 24.23 -13.15 -6.03
CA ILE A 168 25.00 -11.95 -6.36
C ILE A 168 24.01 -10.97 -6.99
N LEU A 169 23.59 -9.99 -6.19
CA LEU A 169 22.70 -8.95 -6.64
C LEU A 169 23.55 -7.86 -7.26
N PHE A 170 23.35 -7.65 -8.56
CA PHE A 170 23.93 -6.53 -9.28
C PHE A 170 22.93 -5.39 -9.28
N ARG A 171 23.24 -4.30 -8.57
CA ARG A 171 22.43 -3.08 -8.60
C ARG A 171 22.94 -2.16 -9.69
N ARG A 172 22.22 -2.11 -10.82
CA ARG A 172 22.54 -1.23 -11.96
C ARG A 172 22.54 0.25 -11.57
N ASP A 173 21.67 0.62 -10.64
CA ASP A 173 21.56 1.94 -10.03
C ASP A 173 22.76 2.31 -9.14
N LEU A 174 23.54 1.32 -8.66
CA LEU A 174 24.80 1.53 -7.96
C LEU A 174 26.03 1.21 -8.84
N GLY A 175 25.93 1.43 -10.15
CA GLY A 175 27.03 1.22 -11.08
C GLY A 175 27.26 -0.25 -11.49
N GLY A 176 26.30 -1.14 -11.20
CA GLY A 176 26.29 -2.52 -11.71
C GLY A 176 27.33 -3.45 -11.07
N GLN A 177 27.98 -3.04 -9.99
CA GLN A 177 28.90 -3.89 -9.24
C GLN A 177 28.13 -4.91 -8.38
N PRO A 178 28.70 -6.10 -8.12
CA PRO A 178 28.13 -7.04 -7.17
C PRO A 178 28.17 -6.41 -5.77
N ILE A 179 27.02 -6.38 -5.10
CA ILE A 179 26.96 -5.87 -3.72
C ILE A 179 27.17 -7.03 -2.77
N ASP A 180 28.07 -6.85 -1.82
CA ASP A 180 28.38 -7.81 -0.75
C ASP A 180 27.36 -7.75 0.41
N ARG A 181 26.55 -6.68 0.47
CA ARG A 181 25.48 -6.49 1.45
C ARG A 181 24.18 -6.09 0.78
N PHE A 182 23.18 -6.95 0.92
CA PHE A 182 21.80 -6.67 0.55
C PHE A 182 20.93 -6.86 1.78
N TYR A 183 20.14 -5.85 2.11
CA TYR A 183 19.17 -5.93 3.18
C TYR A 183 17.90 -6.58 2.62
N ASP A 184 17.68 -7.85 2.95
CA ASP A 184 16.44 -8.57 2.68
C ASP A 184 15.25 -7.90 3.41
N LYS A 185 14.02 -8.21 3.00
CA LYS A 185 12.76 -7.90 3.71
C LYS A 185 12.83 -8.15 5.22
N THR A 186 13.68 -9.07 5.68
CA THR A 186 13.85 -9.39 7.10
C THR A 186 14.81 -8.48 7.85
N THR A 187 15.68 -7.73 7.15
CA THR A 187 16.65 -6.81 7.76
C THR A 187 16.15 -5.37 7.63
N PRO A 188 15.80 -4.70 8.75
CA PRO A 188 15.39 -3.31 8.71
C PRO A 188 16.52 -2.42 8.17
N ALA A 189 16.25 -1.68 7.11
CA ALA A 189 17.21 -0.74 6.53
C ALA A 189 16.53 0.58 6.20
N LEU A 190 17.27 1.68 6.36
CA LEU A 190 16.81 3.00 5.94
C LEU A 190 17.27 3.28 4.50
N TYR A 191 16.30 3.60 3.63
CA TYR A 191 16.56 3.96 2.25
C TYR A 191 16.58 5.48 2.12
N PHE A 192 17.68 6.01 1.60
CA PHE A 192 17.76 7.42 1.23
C PHE A 192 17.64 7.55 -0.29
N LEU A 193 16.63 8.31 -0.72
CA LEU A 193 16.42 8.69 -2.11
C LEU A 193 17.04 10.08 -2.31
N THR A 194 17.91 10.23 -3.31
CA THR A 194 18.33 11.57 -3.73
C THR A 194 17.20 12.27 -4.49
N PRO A 195 17.26 13.60 -4.65
CA PRO A 195 16.28 14.35 -5.45
C PRO A 195 16.10 13.82 -6.89
N GLN A 196 17.09 13.12 -7.45
CA GLN A 196 16.96 12.47 -8.76
C GLN A 196 16.26 11.11 -8.73
N GLY A 197 15.69 10.69 -7.59
CA GLY A 197 14.95 9.43 -7.42
C GLY A 197 15.81 8.18 -7.42
N GLN A 198 17.14 8.31 -7.41
CA GLN A 198 18.06 7.19 -7.29
C GLN A 198 18.21 6.82 -5.80
N PRO A 199 17.98 5.55 -5.39
CA PRO A 199 18.23 5.11 -4.02
C PRO A 199 19.74 5.03 -3.80
N VAL A 200 20.32 6.10 -3.26
CA VAL A 200 21.78 6.23 -3.13
C VAL A 200 22.33 5.44 -1.95
N LEU A 201 21.51 5.09 -0.96
CA LEU A 201 22.02 4.41 0.22
C LEU A 201 20.98 3.55 0.94
N MET A 202 21.41 2.35 1.33
CA MET A 202 20.76 1.54 2.36
C MET A 202 21.66 1.57 3.60
N ALA A 203 21.17 2.11 4.72
CA ALA A 203 21.87 2.03 6.00
C ALA A 203 21.25 0.89 6.83
N ASP A 204 22.09 -0.03 7.32
CA ASP A 204 21.66 -1.02 8.32
C ASP A 204 21.12 -0.30 9.55
N LEU A 205 20.06 -0.83 10.12
CA LEU A 205 19.50 -0.36 11.37
C LEU A 205 19.71 -1.45 12.41
N SER A 206 20.97 -1.82 12.66
CA SER A 206 21.36 -2.84 13.62
C SER A 206 20.98 -2.41 15.04
N GLY A 207 19.82 -2.83 15.50
CA GLY A 207 19.19 -2.37 16.74
C GLY A 207 17.69 -2.18 16.59
N LEU A 208 17.17 -2.07 15.36
CA LEU A 208 15.76 -2.28 15.11
C LEU A 208 15.39 -3.75 15.34
N PRO A 209 14.25 -4.01 15.99
CA PRO A 209 13.66 -5.34 16.05
C PRO A 209 13.55 -5.91 14.63
N ARG A 210 14.03 -7.13 14.41
CA ARG A 210 13.90 -7.85 13.14
C ARG A 210 12.43 -8.18 12.85
N TYR A 211 12.18 -8.61 11.61
CA TYR A 211 10.89 -9.21 11.27
C TYR A 211 10.61 -10.43 12.18
N ASN A 212 9.60 -10.31 13.06
CA ASN A 212 9.26 -11.22 14.16
C ASN A 212 9.97 -11.04 15.51
N ASP A 213 10.72 -9.96 15.72
CA ASP A 213 11.13 -9.62 17.08
C ASP A 213 9.88 -9.12 17.84
N TYR A 214 9.30 -10.05 18.61
CA TYR A 214 8.12 -9.79 19.42
C TYR A 214 8.48 -8.75 20.49
N LEU A 215 8.01 -7.52 20.32
CA LEU A 215 8.02 -6.48 21.37
C LEU A 215 7.01 -6.82 22.48
N ALA A 216 7.06 -8.04 23.02
CA ALA A 216 6.24 -8.45 24.14
C ALA A 216 6.73 -7.73 25.39
N GLY A 217 6.15 -6.55 25.67
CA GLY A 217 6.37 -5.81 26.91
C GLY A 217 7.54 -4.84 26.94
N GLN A 218 8.24 -4.61 25.82
CA GLN A 218 9.16 -3.47 25.74
C GLN A 218 8.40 -2.21 25.29
N PRO A 219 8.67 -1.04 25.90
CA PRO A 219 8.08 0.21 25.44
C PRO A 219 8.47 0.43 23.98
N SER A 220 7.49 0.81 23.16
CA SER A 220 7.65 1.16 21.74
C SER A 220 8.71 2.24 21.49
N SER A 221 9.22 2.90 22.54
CA SER A 221 10.27 3.90 22.48
C SER A 221 11.66 3.29 22.25
N LEU A 222 11.96 2.97 21.01
CA LEU A 222 13.25 2.46 20.56
C LEU A 222 14.38 3.51 20.65
N ASN A 223 14.04 4.81 20.54
CA ASN A 223 14.96 5.96 20.65
C ASN A 223 16.37 5.77 20.03
N ILE A 224 16.47 5.10 18.88
CA ILE A 224 17.74 4.86 18.20
C ILE A 224 18.22 6.15 17.56
N ALA A 225 19.34 6.70 18.02
CA ALA A 225 19.94 7.91 17.48
C ALA A 225 20.84 7.58 16.28
N LEU A 226 20.28 7.59 15.06
CA LEU A 226 21.05 7.28 13.83
C LEU A 226 22.27 8.18 13.64
N HIS A 227 22.19 9.44 14.05
CA HIS A 227 23.32 10.37 14.00
C HIS A 227 24.49 10.02 14.93
N GLN A 228 24.34 9.02 15.79
CA GLN A 228 25.46 8.46 16.58
C GLN A 228 26.16 7.31 15.84
N ASP A 229 25.51 6.73 14.82
CA ASP A 229 26.09 5.67 14.01
C ASP A 229 27.23 6.22 13.12
N PRO A 230 28.43 5.59 13.13
CA PRO A 230 29.56 6.04 12.34
C PRO A 230 29.31 6.07 10.83
N ALA A 231 28.57 5.09 10.29
CA ALA A 231 28.26 5.03 8.88
C ALA A 231 27.29 6.17 8.51
N PHE A 232 26.29 6.43 9.34
CA PHE A 232 25.39 7.57 9.16
C PHE A 232 26.16 8.90 9.17
N LYS A 233 27.06 9.11 10.13
CA LYS A 233 27.89 10.33 10.22
C LYS A 233 28.79 10.53 9.01
N GLN A 234 29.40 9.46 8.51
CA GLN A 234 30.25 9.52 7.32
C GLN A 234 29.48 10.01 6.09
N LEU A 235 28.18 9.72 6.03
CA LEU A 235 27.34 9.99 4.86
C LEU A 235 26.61 11.33 4.92
N PHE A 236 26.09 11.69 6.08
CA PHE A 236 25.26 12.90 6.25
C PHE A 236 25.95 14.02 7.03
N GLY A 237 27.19 13.80 7.47
CA GLY A 237 27.94 14.73 8.33
C GLY A 237 27.40 14.77 9.76
N GLU A 238 27.92 15.71 10.56
CA GLU A 238 27.54 15.87 11.98
C GLU A 238 26.33 16.78 12.20
N THR A 239 25.88 17.48 11.15
CA THR A 239 24.80 18.47 11.22
C THR A 239 23.42 17.83 11.27
N LEU A 240 23.21 16.75 10.51
CA LEU A 240 21.92 16.07 10.44
C LEU A 240 21.72 15.11 11.63
N LYS A 241 20.76 15.42 12.49
CA LYS A 241 20.39 14.59 13.64
C LYS A 241 19.10 13.84 13.39
N VAL A 242 19.18 12.54 13.11
CA VAL A 242 18.01 11.66 12.95
C VAL A 242 17.92 10.67 14.10
N SER A 243 16.70 10.39 14.57
CA SER A 243 16.43 9.34 15.55
C SER A 243 15.15 8.57 15.25
N ILE A 244 15.18 7.25 15.37
CA ILE A 244 14.01 6.38 15.30
C ILE A 244 13.41 6.30 16.70
N ARG A 245 12.30 6.98 16.91
CA ARG A 245 11.62 7.02 18.21
C ARG A 245 10.91 5.71 18.50
N GLU A 246 10.20 5.17 17.52
CA GLU A 246 9.39 3.95 17.67
C GLU A 246 9.47 3.06 16.42
N PHE A 247 9.22 1.76 16.61
CA PHE A 247 9.18 0.78 15.54
C PHE A 247 8.04 -0.22 15.77
N ILE A 248 7.20 -0.42 14.75
CA ILE A 248 6.07 -1.35 14.81
C ILE A 248 6.20 -2.33 13.65
N ALA A 249 6.78 -3.51 13.89
CA ALA A 249 7.08 -4.52 12.88
C ALA A 249 5.84 -5.06 12.12
N TYR A 250 4.67 -4.96 12.75
CA TYR A 250 3.37 -5.37 12.20
C TYR A 250 2.34 -4.26 12.21
N GLY A 251 2.80 -3.01 12.18
CA GLY A 251 1.89 -1.89 11.98
C GLY A 251 1.22 -2.10 10.64
N GLN A 252 -0.07 -2.45 10.67
CA GLN A 252 -0.88 -2.23 9.49
C GLN A 252 -0.97 -0.72 9.38
N LEU A 253 -0.49 -0.15 8.27
CA LEU A 253 -0.91 1.17 7.85
C LEU A 253 -2.42 1.07 7.65
N GLU A 254 -3.17 1.31 8.72
CA GLU A 254 -4.56 1.61 8.56
C GLU A 254 -4.60 2.96 7.86
N ASP A 255 -5.37 3.05 6.78
CA ASP A 255 -5.75 4.32 6.14
C ASP A 255 -6.65 5.16 7.07
N VAL A 256 -6.40 5.14 8.39
CA VAL A 256 -6.84 6.21 9.27
C VAL A 256 -5.87 7.35 9.05
N TRP A 257 -5.92 7.90 7.84
CA TRP A 257 -5.74 9.32 7.64
C TRP A 257 -6.57 9.98 8.73
N VAL A 258 -5.98 10.86 9.54
CA VAL A 258 -6.75 11.72 10.43
C VAL A 258 -7.82 12.34 9.54
N ASP A 259 -9.05 11.86 9.67
CA ASP A 259 -10.10 12.24 8.76
C ASP A 259 -10.33 13.72 9.03
N ALA A 260 -9.97 14.58 8.07
CA ALA A 260 -10.18 16.02 8.20
C ALA A 260 -11.67 16.34 8.46
N ARG A 261 -12.59 15.41 8.14
CA ARG A 261 -14.02 15.48 8.49
C ARG A 261 -14.29 15.41 9.99
N VAL A 262 -13.40 14.82 10.80
CA VAL A 262 -13.52 14.79 12.27
C VAL A 262 -13.27 16.18 12.87
N HIS A 263 -12.68 17.12 12.13
CA HIS A 263 -12.42 18.49 12.60
C HIS A 263 -13.11 19.59 11.76
N GLY A 264 -13.98 19.23 10.81
CA GLY A 264 -14.77 20.22 10.06
C GLY A 264 -15.90 19.59 9.23
N ASN A 265 -16.98 20.35 9.02
CA ASN A 265 -18.14 20.01 8.17
C ASN A 265 -17.74 19.86 6.70
N ILE A 266 -17.05 18.79 6.34
CA ILE A 266 -16.62 18.50 4.96
C ILE A 266 -17.48 17.32 4.44
N SER A 267 -18.06 17.47 3.25
CA SER A 267 -18.99 16.48 2.68
C SER A 267 -18.25 15.20 2.25
N ASN A 268 -18.96 14.07 2.22
CA ASN A 268 -18.42 12.76 1.82
C ASN A 268 -17.92 12.68 0.37
N ASP A 269 -18.26 13.66 -0.47
CA ASP A 269 -17.81 13.75 -1.87
C ASP A 269 -16.49 14.53 -2.02
N THR A 270 -15.92 15.02 -0.92
CA THR A 270 -14.67 15.78 -0.96
C THR A 270 -13.51 14.82 -1.22
N PRO A 271 -12.72 15.00 -2.30
CA PRO A 271 -11.58 14.15 -2.59
C PRO A 271 -10.62 14.15 -1.39
N LEU A 272 -10.08 12.97 -1.09
CA LEU A 272 -9.15 12.77 0.02
C LEU A 272 -8.03 13.80 -0.06
N ASN A 273 -7.87 14.58 1.02
CA ASN A 273 -6.83 15.58 1.14
C ASN A 273 -5.75 15.04 2.08
N PRO A 274 -4.60 14.62 1.57
CA PRO A 274 -3.54 14.08 2.40
C PRO A 274 -3.04 15.15 3.37
N ALA A 275 -2.66 14.70 4.55
CA ALA A 275 -2.24 15.53 5.66
C ALA A 275 -0.81 15.18 6.09
N LEU A 276 -0.02 16.19 6.41
CA LEU A 276 1.32 16.05 6.99
C LEU A 276 1.34 16.76 8.34
N ARG A 277 1.53 16.03 9.44
CA ARG A 277 1.74 16.61 10.77
C ARG A 277 3.23 16.86 10.96
N LEU A 278 3.61 18.12 11.12
CA LEU A 278 4.97 18.56 11.43
C LEU A 278 5.03 19.00 12.89
N GLU A 279 5.99 18.45 13.63
CA GLU A 279 6.27 18.85 14.99
C GLU A 279 7.68 19.44 15.06
N LEU A 280 7.76 20.73 15.36
CA LEU A 280 9.01 21.45 15.53
C LEU A 280 9.16 21.74 17.02
N GLY A 281 10.26 21.27 17.60
CA GLY A 281 10.47 21.39 19.04
C GLY A 281 11.89 21.07 19.45
N ASP A 282 12.16 21.38 20.71
CA ASP A 282 13.36 20.93 21.41
C ASP A 282 13.23 19.44 21.72
N ARG A 283 14.30 18.67 21.47
CA ARG A 283 14.34 17.21 21.61
C ARG A 283 13.94 16.75 23.02
N ASP A 284 14.22 17.58 24.02
CA ASP A 284 14.06 17.28 25.44
C ASP A 284 12.71 17.76 26.02
N LYS A 285 11.89 18.44 25.21
CA LYS A 285 10.54 18.85 25.61
C LYS A 285 9.52 17.95 24.89
N THR A 286 8.73 17.21 25.67
CA THR A 286 7.69 16.30 25.18
C THR A 286 6.54 17.00 24.45
N GLN A 287 6.45 18.32 24.55
CA GLN A 287 5.57 19.13 23.72
C GLN A 287 6.43 19.90 22.73
N GLY A 288 6.26 19.59 21.44
CA GLY A 288 6.82 20.40 20.37
C GLY A 288 6.44 21.86 20.59
N LEU A 289 7.38 22.78 20.36
CA LEU A 289 7.13 24.22 20.42
C LEU A 289 6.07 24.63 19.41
N MET A 290 5.93 23.86 18.33
CA MET A 290 4.95 24.07 17.28
C MET A 290 4.52 22.72 16.70
N VAL A 291 3.22 22.53 16.59
CA VAL A 291 2.60 21.43 15.84
C VAL A 291 1.81 22.07 14.72
N ALA A 292 2.17 21.78 13.48
CA ALA A 292 1.46 22.21 12.29
C ALA A 292 0.88 21.00 11.56
N MET A 293 -0.36 21.11 11.11
CA MET A 293 -0.96 20.14 10.22
C MET A 293 -1.06 20.77 8.84
N LEU A 294 -0.29 20.23 7.90
CA LEU A 294 -0.30 20.68 6.52
C LEU A 294 -1.26 19.85 5.67
N LEU A 295 -2.18 20.49 4.96
CA LEU A 295 -3.20 19.81 4.15
C LEU A 295 -3.04 20.18 2.67
N ALA A 296 -2.53 19.27 1.85
CA ALA A 296 -2.07 19.58 0.47
C ALA A 296 -3.13 20.27 -0.41
N GLY A 297 -4.39 19.85 -0.28
CA GLY A 297 -5.55 20.36 -1.02
C GLY A 297 -6.19 21.62 -0.45
N ILE A 298 -5.72 22.14 0.69
CA ILE A 298 -6.21 23.40 1.28
C ILE A 298 -5.06 24.43 1.26
N PRO A 299 -5.05 25.38 0.32
CA PRO A 299 -3.91 26.25 0.06
C PRO A 299 -3.42 27.08 1.25
N ASN A 300 -4.32 27.56 2.12
CA ASN A 300 -3.91 28.29 3.34
C ASN A 300 -3.38 27.38 4.46
N GLN A 301 -3.61 26.07 4.37
CA GLN A 301 -3.16 25.07 5.33
C GLN A 301 -2.05 24.19 4.78
N ARG A 302 -1.68 24.29 3.50
CA ARG A 302 -0.57 23.51 2.95
C ARG A 302 0.80 24.16 3.17
N VAL A 303 0.83 25.46 3.45
CA VAL A 303 2.05 26.23 3.72
C VAL A 303 2.14 26.56 5.20
N MET A 304 3.31 26.36 5.79
CA MET A 304 3.70 26.88 7.09
C MET A 304 4.90 27.80 6.91
N GLU A 305 4.72 29.07 7.25
CA GLU A 305 5.79 30.07 7.22
C GLU A 305 6.34 30.30 8.62
N MET A 306 7.67 30.41 8.72
CA MET A 306 8.38 30.76 9.94
C MET A 306 9.44 31.83 9.64
N PRO A 307 9.92 32.55 10.65
CA PRO A 307 11.07 33.42 10.48
C PRO A 307 12.27 32.64 9.92
N GLY A 308 12.63 32.91 8.67
CA GLY A 308 13.80 32.34 7.99
C GLY A 308 13.54 31.15 7.05
N PHE A 309 12.37 30.52 7.08
CA PHE A 309 12.01 29.45 6.13
C PHE A 309 10.51 29.21 6.05
N ALA A 310 10.06 28.59 4.96
CA ALA A 310 8.70 28.10 4.79
C ALA A 310 8.72 26.63 4.41
N ILE A 311 7.66 25.91 4.79
CA ILE A 311 7.41 24.53 4.38
C ILE A 311 6.08 24.49 3.65
N GLU A 312 6.08 24.07 2.40
CA GLU A 312 4.88 23.78 1.63
C GLU A 312 4.72 22.28 1.42
N TYR A 313 3.53 21.75 1.72
CA TYR A 313 3.18 20.36 1.50
C TYR A 313 2.40 20.20 0.20
N LEU A 314 3.00 19.51 -0.76
CA LEU A 314 2.41 19.23 -2.07
C LEU A 314 2.19 17.73 -2.21
N HIS A 315 0.98 17.33 -2.62
CA HIS A 315 0.68 15.94 -2.94
C HIS A 315 0.78 15.73 -4.45
N GLN A 316 1.71 14.87 -4.87
CA GLN A 316 1.98 14.59 -6.29
C GLN A 316 2.19 15.88 -7.11
N PRO A 317 3.16 16.73 -6.71
CA PRO A 317 3.40 17.98 -7.39
C PRO A 317 3.80 17.75 -8.85
N ASP A 318 3.31 18.62 -9.71
CA ASP A 318 3.74 18.67 -11.10
C ASP A 318 5.26 18.94 -11.19
N PRO A 319 6.05 18.20 -12.00
CA PRO A 319 7.49 18.39 -12.08
C PRO A 319 7.91 19.83 -12.42
N ASP A 320 7.14 20.52 -13.26
CA ASP A 320 7.41 21.91 -13.62
C ASP A 320 7.21 22.84 -12.43
N HIS A 321 6.21 22.56 -11.59
CA HIS A 321 5.99 23.29 -10.34
C HIS A 321 7.15 23.10 -9.34
N ILE A 322 7.67 21.87 -9.19
CA ILE A 322 8.88 21.63 -8.37
C ILE A 322 10.08 22.37 -8.94
N SER A 323 10.29 22.32 -10.26
CA SER A 323 11.35 23.06 -10.94
C SER A 323 11.23 24.57 -10.71
N ASN A 324 10.01 25.12 -10.68
CA ASN A 324 9.75 26.52 -10.40
C ASN A 324 10.07 26.91 -8.94
N LEU A 325 9.68 26.07 -7.97
CA LEU A 325 9.95 26.32 -6.55
C LEU A 325 11.43 26.18 -6.19
N MET A 326 12.17 25.32 -6.91
CA MET A 326 13.60 25.10 -6.70
C MET A 326 14.49 26.05 -7.50
N ALA A 327 13.91 26.93 -8.31
CA ALA A 327 14.70 27.85 -9.13
C ALA A 327 15.41 28.89 -8.27
N GLU A 328 16.71 29.03 -8.47
CA GLU A 328 17.53 30.03 -7.78
C GLU A 328 17.34 31.42 -8.43
N PHE A 329 17.24 32.45 -7.60
CA PHE A 329 17.20 33.85 -8.01
C PHE A 329 17.73 34.76 -6.89
N GLU A 330 18.17 35.97 -7.25
CA GLU A 330 18.70 36.95 -6.30
C GLU A 330 17.64 37.96 -5.85
N GLY A 331 17.10 37.82 -4.65
CA GLY A 331 16.20 38.82 -4.07
C GLY A 331 15.01 38.22 -3.32
N PRO A 332 14.09 39.06 -2.83
CA PRO A 332 12.93 38.61 -2.05
C PRO A 332 11.83 37.98 -2.92
N HIS A 333 11.82 38.25 -4.24
CA HIS A 333 10.79 37.80 -5.16
C HIS A 333 11.41 37.34 -6.49
N GLY A 334 10.92 36.20 -6.99
CA GLY A 334 11.29 35.64 -8.29
C GLY A 334 10.07 35.52 -9.19
N LEU A 335 10.27 35.71 -10.50
CA LEU A 335 9.28 35.54 -11.53
C LEU A 335 9.79 34.51 -12.55
N VAL A 336 9.07 33.40 -12.69
CA VAL A 336 9.29 32.44 -13.77
C VAL A 336 8.56 32.95 -15.01
N VAL A 337 9.29 33.15 -16.10
CA VAL A 337 8.76 33.64 -17.38
C VAL A 337 8.93 32.56 -18.42
N GLU A 338 7.83 32.15 -19.03
CA GLU A 338 7.80 31.13 -20.09
C GLU A 338 7.10 31.69 -21.33
N ILE A 339 7.76 31.57 -22.49
CA ILE A 339 7.18 31.90 -23.80
C ILE A 339 7.30 30.64 -24.67
N PRO A 340 6.28 29.74 -24.63
CA PRO A 340 6.36 28.43 -25.27
C PRO A 340 6.65 28.48 -26.76
N ALA A 341 6.08 29.48 -27.47
CA ALA A 341 6.28 29.67 -28.91
C ALA A 341 7.73 29.95 -29.31
N LEU A 342 8.53 30.46 -28.38
CA LEU A 342 9.95 30.79 -28.59
C LEU A 342 10.88 29.83 -27.83
N ALA A 343 10.34 28.79 -27.17
CA ALA A 343 11.07 27.92 -26.26
C ALA A 343 11.91 28.70 -25.22
N TYR A 344 11.39 29.84 -24.76
CA TYR A 344 12.07 30.71 -23.78
C TYR A 344 11.56 30.40 -22.38
N ARG A 345 12.48 30.14 -21.45
CA ARG A 345 12.19 30.01 -20.02
C ARG A 345 13.31 30.64 -19.20
N LYS A 346 12.96 31.55 -18.29
CA LYS A 346 13.94 32.20 -17.40
C LYS A 346 13.30 32.50 -16.05
N VAL A 347 14.09 32.40 -15.00
CA VAL A 347 13.69 32.83 -13.65
C VAL A 347 14.40 34.15 -13.37
N LEU A 348 13.63 35.17 -13.09
CA LEU A 348 14.10 36.54 -12.99
C LEU A 348 13.83 37.07 -11.59
N PRO A 349 14.81 37.66 -10.90
CA PRO A 349 14.52 38.41 -9.70
C PRO A 349 13.71 39.66 -10.06
N ILE A 350 12.69 39.96 -9.26
CA ILE A 350 11.78 41.08 -9.51
C ILE A 350 11.70 42.03 -8.32
N THR A 351 11.63 43.33 -8.62
CA THR A 351 11.33 44.41 -7.67
C THR A 351 10.19 45.26 -8.23
N GLU A 352 9.35 45.82 -7.36
CA GLU A 352 8.30 46.76 -7.77
C GLU A 352 8.88 47.97 -8.51
N GLY A 353 8.26 48.36 -9.62
CA GLY A 353 8.72 49.39 -10.55
C GLY A 353 9.77 48.95 -11.58
N GLN A 354 10.28 47.72 -11.50
CA GLN A 354 11.34 47.25 -12.39
C GLN A 354 10.82 46.96 -13.80
N THR A 355 11.51 47.45 -14.83
CA THR A 355 11.31 47.02 -16.22
C THR A 355 12.44 46.08 -16.65
N ILE A 356 12.09 44.87 -17.07
CA ILE A 356 13.02 43.82 -17.49
C ILE A 356 12.80 43.53 -18.96
N SER A 357 13.86 43.63 -19.77
CA SER A 357 13.83 43.19 -21.17
C SER A 357 14.14 41.71 -21.26
N LEU A 358 13.31 40.94 -21.95
CA LEU A 358 13.41 39.49 -22.08
C LEU A 358 14.30 39.10 -23.26
N ASP A 359 15.56 39.51 -23.20
CA ASP A 359 16.59 39.19 -24.20
C ASP A 359 16.09 39.42 -25.65
N ASP A 360 16.32 38.49 -26.58
CA ASP A 360 15.93 38.59 -27.99
C ASP A 360 14.45 38.28 -28.27
N THR A 361 13.63 38.05 -27.24
CA THR A 361 12.21 37.71 -27.43
C THR A 361 11.37 38.90 -27.90
N GLY A 362 11.91 40.12 -27.76
CA GLY A 362 11.23 41.36 -28.11
C GLY A 362 10.15 41.77 -27.11
N TYR A 363 10.08 41.16 -25.93
CA TYR A 363 9.15 41.53 -24.86
C TYR A 363 9.86 42.25 -23.72
N ASN A 364 9.18 43.21 -23.10
CA ASN A 364 9.58 43.88 -21.87
C ASN A 364 8.48 43.67 -20.82
N LEU A 365 8.89 43.31 -19.61
CA LEU A 365 8.03 43.16 -18.45
C LEU A 365 8.23 44.36 -17.53
N THR A 366 7.17 45.06 -17.15
CA THR A 366 7.21 46.09 -16.10
C THR A 366 6.45 45.57 -14.89
N ILE A 367 7.14 45.37 -13.77
CA ILE A 367 6.57 44.92 -12.51
C ILE A 367 5.91 46.14 -11.86
N GLU A 368 4.61 46.28 -12.01
CA GLU A 368 3.90 47.48 -11.53
C GLU A 368 3.75 47.48 -10.03
N LYS A 369 3.44 46.30 -9.47
CA LYS A 369 3.17 46.12 -8.05
C LYS A 369 3.44 44.68 -7.64
N ILE A 370 3.97 44.49 -6.44
CA ILE A 370 4.08 43.18 -5.78
C ILE A 370 3.19 43.23 -4.53
N GLY A 371 2.51 42.11 -4.21
CA GLY A 371 1.63 42.03 -3.05
C GLY A 371 2.31 42.38 -1.71
N PRO A 372 1.53 42.59 -0.63
CA PRO A 372 0.13 42.21 -0.51
C PRO A 372 -0.86 43.19 -1.13
N TYR A 373 -1.89 42.68 -1.81
CA TYR A 373 -3.07 43.47 -2.19
C TYR A 373 -4.12 43.43 -1.07
N GLU A 374 -4.89 44.50 -0.90
CA GLU A 374 -5.99 44.59 0.08
C GLU A 374 -7.23 43.74 -0.32
N LEU A 375 -7.07 42.81 -1.27
CA LEU A 375 -8.13 41.93 -1.71
C LEU A 375 -8.25 40.75 -0.76
N ARG A 376 -9.37 40.68 -0.03
CA ARG A 376 -9.69 39.50 0.78
C ARG A 376 -10.15 38.37 -0.12
N PHE A 377 -9.45 37.24 -0.10
CA PHE A 377 -9.93 36.02 -0.76
C PHE A 377 -11.21 35.51 -0.08
N VAL A 378 -12.31 35.48 -0.85
CA VAL A 378 -13.58 34.86 -0.43
C VAL A 378 -13.67 33.39 -0.80
N THR A 379 -12.70 32.87 -1.57
CA THR A 379 -12.64 31.48 -2.01
C THR A 379 -12.41 30.53 -0.84
N PRO A 380 -13.21 29.46 -0.69
CA PRO A 380 -12.97 28.39 0.28
C PRO A 380 -11.54 27.86 0.24
N GLY A 381 -10.87 27.81 1.41
CA GLY A 381 -9.48 27.36 1.57
C GLY A 381 -8.41 28.43 1.36
N TYR A 382 -8.81 29.66 0.98
CA TYR A 382 -7.92 30.81 0.85
C TYR A 382 -8.28 31.95 1.82
N GLN A 383 -9.28 31.77 2.69
CA GLN A 383 -9.66 32.82 3.64
C GLN A 383 -8.49 33.16 4.57
N GLY A 384 -8.22 34.46 4.71
CA GLY A 384 -7.14 34.98 5.56
C GLY A 384 -5.75 34.98 4.93
N VAL A 385 -5.58 34.47 3.71
CA VAL A 385 -4.28 34.47 3.00
C VAL A 385 -3.98 35.86 2.45
N SER A 386 -2.72 36.29 2.54
CA SER A 386 -2.21 37.48 1.87
C SER A 386 -2.01 37.21 0.37
N ASP A 387 -2.52 38.10 -0.48
CA ASP A 387 -2.35 38.01 -1.93
C ASP A 387 -0.93 38.38 -2.35
N THR A 388 -0.09 37.38 -2.65
CA THR A 388 1.33 37.54 -3.00
C THR A 388 1.57 37.70 -4.51
N ARG A 389 0.54 38.04 -5.30
CA ARG A 389 0.69 38.20 -6.76
C ARG A 389 1.64 39.35 -7.15
N ALA A 390 2.17 39.29 -8.35
CA ALA A 390 2.83 40.42 -9.00
C ALA A 390 1.97 40.90 -10.19
N MET A 391 1.70 42.20 -10.27
CA MET A 391 1.11 42.82 -11.45
C MET A 391 2.23 43.13 -12.44
N VAL A 392 2.14 42.53 -13.62
CA VAL A 392 3.19 42.64 -14.65
C VAL A 392 2.58 43.17 -15.94
N ARG A 393 2.99 44.37 -16.34
CA ARG A 393 2.66 44.92 -17.66
C ARG A 393 3.64 44.37 -18.70
N ILE A 394 3.11 43.74 -19.74
CA ILE A 394 3.89 43.18 -20.83
C ILE A 394 3.81 44.13 -22.03
N THR A 395 4.95 44.55 -22.58
CA THR A 395 5.02 45.36 -23.80
C THR A 395 5.94 44.67 -24.81
N GLN A 396 5.63 44.77 -26.10
CA GLN A 396 6.50 44.25 -27.15
C GLN A 396 7.36 45.41 -27.68
N ALA A 397 8.68 45.32 -27.55
CA ALA A 397 9.64 46.37 -27.91
C ALA A 397 9.61 46.70 -29.41
N THR A 398 9.19 45.75 -30.26
CA THR A 398 9.14 45.95 -31.72
C THR A 398 8.18 44.96 -32.38
N ALA A 399 6.94 45.38 -32.63
CA ALA A 399 6.16 44.89 -33.77
C ALA A 399 5.18 45.97 -34.26
N PRO A 400 5.12 46.23 -35.59
CA PRO A 400 4.08 47.08 -36.18
C PRO A 400 2.72 46.42 -35.94
N SER A 401 1.70 47.24 -35.66
CA SER A 401 0.33 46.84 -35.32
C SER A 401 -0.17 45.58 -36.05
N LEU A 402 -0.12 44.43 -35.38
CA LEU A 402 -0.76 43.19 -35.78
C LEU A 402 -1.82 42.87 -34.73
N VAL A 403 -3.09 42.92 -35.17
CA VAL A 403 -4.26 42.58 -34.37
C VAL A 403 -4.34 41.06 -34.26
N TRP A 404 -4.19 40.54 -33.04
CA TRP A 404 -4.45 39.13 -32.73
C TRP A 404 -5.88 38.96 -32.22
N SER A 405 -6.61 37.98 -32.76
CA SER A 405 -7.83 37.45 -32.16
C SER A 405 -7.55 36.08 -31.55
N CYS A 406 -7.82 35.90 -30.26
CA CYS A 406 -7.81 34.58 -29.64
C CYS A 406 -9.17 33.89 -29.84
N THR A 407 -9.14 32.68 -30.39
CA THR A 407 -10.27 31.74 -30.40
C THR A 407 -10.01 30.69 -29.33
N VAL A 408 -10.96 30.54 -28.39
CA VAL A 408 -10.99 29.42 -27.44
C VAL A 408 -11.54 28.19 -28.15
N THR A 409 -10.81 27.08 -28.13
CA THR A 409 -11.28 25.78 -28.66
C THR A 409 -11.72 24.88 -27.51
N PRO A 410 -13.02 24.58 -27.33
CA PRO A 410 -13.44 23.46 -26.51
C PRO A 410 -13.48 22.18 -27.36
N ASN A 411 -12.85 21.12 -26.86
CA ASN A 411 -13.06 19.77 -27.37
C ASN A 411 -14.46 19.31 -26.89
N ALA A 412 -15.48 19.50 -27.72
CA ALA A 412 -16.82 18.97 -27.49
C ALA A 412 -17.33 18.25 -28.74
N ARG A 413 -17.64 16.95 -28.58
CA ARG A 413 -18.51 16.23 -29.50
C ARG A 413 -19.91 16.87 -29.49
N ARG A 414 -20.40 17.18 -30.70
CA ARG A 414 -21.79 17.39 -31.16
C ARG A 414 -22.85 17.78 -30.12
N ILE A 415 -23.33 19.02 -30.23
CA ILE A 415 -24.77 19.37 -30.28
C ILE A 415 -24.97 20.46 -31.36
N SER A 416 -26.07 20.37 -32.12
CA SER A 416 -26.49 21.19 -33.28
C SER A 416 -26.82 22.68 -32.96
N PRO A 417 -27.01 23.56 -33.98
CA PRO A 417 -26.79 25.01 -33.84
C PRO A 417 -28.05 25.85 -33.60
N LEU A 418 -27.85 27.07 -33.06
CA LEU A 418 -28.79 28.20 -33.09
C LEU A 418 -28.06 29.50 -33.54
N PRO A 419 -28.78 30.53 -34.05
CA PRO A 419 -28.32 31.42 -35.13
C PRO A 419 -27.63 32.72 -34.64
N PRO A 420 -27.07 33.56 -35.55
CA PRO A 420 -26.05 34.54 -35.21
C PRO A 420 -26.63 35.88 -34.75
N MET A 421 -25.97 36.54 -33.80
CA MET A 421 -26.17 37.96 -33.51
C MET A 421 -24.88 38.77 -33.71
N THR A 422 -24.99 39.67 -34.69
CA THR A 422 -24.42 41.02 -34.88
C THR A 422 -23.08 41.44 -34.23
N ARG A 423 -22.18 41.87 -35.13
CA ARG A 423 -20.94 42.64 -34.90
C ARG A 423 -21.16 43.92 -34.06
N ARG A 424 -20.31 44.12 -33.05
CA ARG A 424 -19.79 45.45 -32.66
C ARG A 424 -18.29 45.33 -32.38
N SER A 425 -17.51 46.22 -33.00
CA SER A 425 -16.08 46.40 -32.77
C SER A 425 -15.84 47.15 -31.46
N ALA A 426 -15.12 46.54 -30.53
CA ALA A 426 -14.57 47.20 -29.34
C ALA A 426 -13.05 47.12 -29.41
N ARG A 427 -12.41 48.28 -29.26
CA ARG A 427 -10.96 48.47 -29.11
C ARG A 427 -10.62 48.12 -27.66
N TRP A 428 -9.71 47.17 -27.44
CA TRP A 428 -9.26 46.75 -26.11
C TRP A 428 -7.77 47.07 -25.95
N ASP A 429 -7.44 47.88 -24.93
CA ASP A 429 -6.11 47.92 -24.34
C ASP A 429 -6.08 46.86 -23.24
N GLY A 430 -5.28 45.82 -23.40
CA GLY A 430 -5.30 44.63 -22.55
C GLY A 430 -4.41 44.75 -21.31
N GLU A 431 -4.99 44.53 -20.14
CA GLU A 431 -4.31 44.22 -18.88
C GLU A 431 -4.30 42.69 -18.73
N VAL A 432 -3.12 42.07 -18.57
CA VAL A 432 -3.00 40.61 -18.38
C VAL A 432 -2.95 40.33 -16.89
N ILE A 433 -4.08 39.93 -16.33
CA ILE A 433 -4.18 39.44 -14.96
C ILE A 433 -4.08 37.91 -15.03
N LEU A 434 -2.97 37.34 -14.54
CA LEU A 434 -2.85 35.89 -14.33
C LEU A 434 -3.67 35.51 -13.09
N ILE A 435 -4.79 34.81 -13.33
CA ILE A 435 -5.58 34.14 -12.31
C ILE A 435 -5.61 32.66 -12.69
N HIS A 436 -5.10 31.79 -11.81
CA HIS A 436 -5.31 30.36 -11.93
C HIS A 436 -6.34 29.88 -10.89
N PRO A 437 -7.59 29.63 -11.26
CA PRO A 437 -8.49 28.77 -10.50
C PRO A 437 -8.57 27.42 -11.23
N TYR A 438 -7.95 26.37 -10.67
CA TYR A 438 -8.17 25.02 -11.18
C TYR A 438 -9.37 24.37 -10.48
N ALA A 439 -10.31 23.93 -11.31
CA ALA A 439 -11.26 22.88 -11.02
C ALA A 439 -10.94 21.68 -11.94
N SER A 440 -10.86 20.49 -11.35
CA SER A 440 -10.70 19.21 -12.07
C SER A 440 -11.89 18.91 -13.00
N PRO A 441 -11.72 18.00 -13.98
CA PRO A 441 -12.23 16.65 -13.71
C PRO A 441 -11.36 15.50 -14.25
N MET A 442 -11.18 14.51 -13.37
CA MET A 442 -11.43 13.07 -13.56
C MET A 442 -11.43 12.49 -14.99
N TRP A 443 -10.48 11.59 -15.27
CA TRP A 443 -10.72 10.33 -16.00
C TRP A 443 -9.89 9.19 -15.39
N MET A 444 -10.54 8.02 -15.32
CA MET A 444 -10.09 6.78 -14.70
C MET A 444 -9.78 5.71 -15.79
N LEU A 445 -8.79 4.86 -15.50
CA LEU A 445 -8.50 3.50 -16.01
C LEU A 445 -7.97 3.28 -17.45
N ARG A 446 -6.73 2.74 -17.52
CA ARG A 446 -6.49 1.39 -18.08
C ARG A 446 -5.16 0.79 -17.62
N SER A 447 -5.23 -0.27 -16.82
CA SER A 447 -4.12 -1.21 -16.59
C SER A 447 -3.86 -2.01 -17.86
N ARG A 448 -2.61 -2.07 -18.33
CA ARG A 448 -2.15 -3.16 -19.21
C ARG A 448 -1.35 -4.13 -18.36
N SER A 449 -1.95 -5.27 -18.05
CA SER A 449 -1.23 -6.50 -17.72
C SER A 449 -0.47 -6.94 -18.97
N PHE A 450 0.84 -7.14 -18.83
CA PHE A 450 1.62 -7.92 -19.78
C PHE A 450 1.67 -9.35 -19.25
N ASP A 451 0.77 -10.20 -19.78
CA ASP A 451 0.93 -11.65 -19.72
C ASP A 451 1.76 -12.08 -20.94
N CYS A 452 2.93 -12.64 -20.68
CA CYS A 452 3.69 -13.40 -21.67
C CYS A 452 3.62 -14.89 -21.30
N TYR A 453 2.86 -15.67 -22.07
CA TYR A 453 3.10 -17.09 -22.27
C TYR A 453 2.92 -17.43 -23.76
N PRO A 454 3.82 -18.20 -24.38
CA PRO A 454 3.64 -18.64 -25.74
C PRO A 454 2.83 -19.94 -25.82
N ALA A 455 1.89 -19.89 -26.77
CA ALA A 455 1.24 -20.94 -27.54
C ALA A 455 1.58 -22.43 -27.27
N SER A 456 0.53 -23.21 -27.07
CA SER A 456 0.36 -24.48 -27.81
C SER A 456 -1.13 -24.74 -28.08
N ARG A 457 -1.44 -24.96 -29.37
CA ARG A 457 -2.74 -25.37 -29.92
C ARG A 457 -3.21 -26.71 -29.33
N ILE A 458 -4.53 -26.93 -29.26
CA ILE A 458 -5.27 -28.02 -29.95
C ILE A 458 -6.76 -28.04 -29.51
N CYS A 459 -7.63 -27.96 -30.53
CA CYS A 459 -9.02 -28.45 -30.67
C CYS A 459 -9.91 -28.73 -29.44
N ARG A 460 -11.08 -28.09 -29.35
CA ARG A 460 -12.37 -28.58 -29.91
C ARG A 460 -13.53 -27.65 -29.55
N THR A 461 -14.21 -27.19 -30.59
CA THR A 461 -15.60 -26.75 -30.61
C THR A 461 -16.53 -27.94 -30.32
N LEU A 462 -17.52 -27.76 -29.43
CA LEU A 462 -18.94 -27.91 -29.78
C LEU A 462 -19.87 -27.54 -28.62
N ASN A 463 -20.81 -26.68 -28.99
CA ASN A 463 -21.90 -26.11 -28.25
C ASN A 463 -22.95 -27.15 -27.83
N SER A 464 -23.35 -27.09 -26.56
CA SER A 464 -24.72 -26.92 -26.04
C SER A 464 -25.91 -27.60 -26.77
N TRP A 465 -26.75 -28.36 -26.05
CA TRP A 465 -28.17 -28.04 -25.79
C TRP A 465 -28.93 -29.18 -25.06
N PHE A 466 -29.78 -28.71 -24.13
CA PHE A 466 -31.09 -29.22 -23.67
C PHE A 466 -31.33 -30.62 -23.09
N ALA A 467 -32.10 -30.56 -21.99
CA ALA A 467 -32.87 -31.58 -21.33
C ALA A 467 -33.82 -32.37 -22.24
N CYS A 468 -34.05 -33.65 -21.90
CA CYS A 468 -35.39 -34.18 -21.62
C CYS A 468 -35.33 -35.58 -21.02
N ARG A 469 -36.43 -35.92 -20.34
CA ARG A 469 -36.74 -37.14 -19.56
C ARG A 469 -36.46 -38.46 -20.29
N GLY A 470 -36.21 -39.48 -19.45
CA GLY A 470 -36.27 -40.91 -19.72
C GLY A 470 -35.87 -41.64 -18.45
#